data_AF-A0A8E2J5P8-F1
#
_entry.id   AF-A0A8E2J5P8-F1
#
_cell.length_a   1.000
_cell.length_b   1.000
_cell.length_c   1.000
_cell.angle_alpha   90.00
_cell.angle_beta   90.00
_cell.angle_gamma   90.00
#
_symmetry.space_group_name_H-M   'P 1'
#
loop_
_entity.id
_entity.type
_entity.pdbx_description
1 polymer ?
#
loop_
_entity_poly.entity_id
_entity_poly.type
_entity_poly.pdbx_seq_one_letter_code
_entity_poly.pdbx_strand_id
1 'polypeptide(L)'
;VTASLNTIVKNFIWKGARVPPINKETLCADTAQGGLKLLDILTRNQAIQLTWVRSYLTLGNARPTWAYVADELIAKHVSSAGGKIQSLAQMNCFLQTWQ
;
A
#
# COMPACT_ATOMS: atom_id res chain seq x y z
N VAL A 1 -11.55 -7.61 2.33
CA VAL A 1 -10.93 -8.07 3.61
C VAL A 1 -10.84 -6.96 4.65
N THR A 2 -10.29 -5.78 4.32
CA THR A 2 -10.07 -4.65 5.26
C THR A 2 -11.35 -4.10 5.90
N ALA A 3 -12.44 -3.99 5.15
CA ALA A 3 -13.74 -3.56 5.69
C ALA A 3 -14.28 -4.53 6.76
N SER A 4 -14.07 -5.83 6.58
CA SER A 4 -14.50 -6.86 7.54
C SER A 4 -13.73 -6.75 8.86
N LEU A 5 -12.41 -6.53 8.80
CA LEU A 5 -11.58 -6.35 10.00
C LEU A 5 -11.94 -5.09 10.79
N ASN A 6 -12.19 -3.97 10.09
CA ASN A 6 -12.65 -2.74 10.76
C ASN A 6 -13.99 -2.95 11.48
N THR A 7 -14.91 -3.73 10.89
CA THR A 7 -16.17 -4.10 11.54
C THR A 7 -15.95 -4.95 12.78
N ILE A 8 -15.04 -5.93 12.72
CA ILE A 8 -14.68 -6.77 13.87
C ILE A 8 -14.11 -5.91 15.01
N VAL A 9 -13.17 -5.02 14.71
CA VAL A 9 -12.57 -4.11 15.70
C VAL A 9 -13.63 -3.18 16.30
N LYS A 10 -14.51 -2.60 15.48
CA LYS A 10 -15.60 -1.75 15.96
C LYS A 10 -16.54 -2.53 16.89
N ASN A 11 -16.94 -3.74 16.50
CA ASN A 11 -17.82 -4.59 17.31
C ASN A 11 -17.16 -5.01 18.62
N PHE A 12 -15.85 -5.26 18.62
CA PHE A 12 -15.08 -5.60 19.81
C PHE A 12 -15.03 -4.44 20.81
N ILE A 13 -14.65 -3.23 20.34
CA ILE A 13 -14.53 -2.04 21.21
C ILE A 13 -15.89 -1.64 21.78
N TRP A 14 -16.92 -1.64 20.93
CA TRP A 14 -18.24 -1.10 21.28
C TRP A 14 -19.29 -2.15 21.63
N LYS A 15 -18.92 -3.42 21.76
CA LYS A 15 -19.81 -4.54 22.08
C LYS A 15 -21.10 -4.57 21.23
N GLY A 16 -20.97 -4.27 19.94
CA GLY A 16 -22.10 -4.24 19.00
C GLY A 16 -22.97 -2.97 19.03
N ALA A 17 -22.54 -1.88 19.69
CA ALA A 17 -23.27 -0.62 19.64
C ALA A 17 -23.39 -0.09 18.19
N ARG A 18 -24.61 0.35 17.83
CA ARG A 18 -24.94 0.82 16.47
C ARG A 18 -24.12 2.06 16.09
N VAL A 19 -24.03 3.03 17.00
CA VAL A 19 -23.28 4.27 16.85
C VAL A 19 -22.14 4.29 17.88
N PRO A 20 -20.87 4.36 17.44
CA PRO A 20 -19.75 4.47 18.36
C PRO A 20 -19.74 5.87 18.99
N PRO A 21 -19.57 6.00 20.31
CA PRO A 21 -19.57 7.29 21.00
C PRO A 21 -18.29 8.09 20.80
N ILE A 22 -17.19 7.46 20.36
CA ILE A 22 -15.92 8.11 20.05
C ILE A 22 -15.55 7.82 18.60
N ASN A 23 -15.07 8.85 17.89
CA ASN A 23 -14.64 8.71 16.50
C ASN A 23 -13.34 7.89 16.36
N LYS A 24 -13.04 7.45 15.14
CA LYS A 24 -11.90 6.57 14.87
C LYS A 24 -10.56 7.28 15.14
N GLU A 25 -10.48 8.56 14.78
CA GLU A 25 -9.28 9.38 14.85
C GLU A 25 -8.80 9.49 16.31
N THR A 26 -9.72 9.71 17.25
CA THR A 26 -9.41 9.75 18.68
C THR A 26 -8.98 8.38 19.20
N LEU A 27 -9.64 7.29 18.79
CA LEU A 27 -9.23 5.94 19.21
C LEU A 27 -7.81 5.60 18.74
N CYS A 28 -7.43 6.05 17.54
CA CYS A 28 -6.10 5.83 16.96
C CYS A 28 -5.01 6.75 17.55
N ALA A 29 -5.38 7.85 18.23
CA ALA A 29 -4.42 8.75 18.86
C ALA A 29 -3.64 8.06 19.99
N ASP A 30 -2.50 8.66 20.38
CA ASP A 30 -1.69 8.11 21.48
C ASP A 30 -2.45 8.14 22.81
N THR A 31 -2.15 7.18 23.68
CA THR A 31 -2.62 7.12 25.06
C THR A 31 -2.37 8.41 25.86
N ALA A 32 -1.27 9.12 25.59
CA ALA A 32 -0.98 10.41 26.22
C ALA A 32 -1.97 11.53 25.81
N GLN A 33 -2.66 11.38 24.69
CA GLN A 33 -3.65 12.32 24.16
C GLN A 33 -5.09 11.84 24.41
N GLY A 34 -5.29 10.85 25.30
CA GLY A 34 -6.60 10.28 25.59
C GLY A 34 -7.10 9.27 24.55
N GLY A 35 -6.25 8.84 23.61
CA GLY A 35 -6.57 7.78 22.66
C GLY A 35 -6.27 6.38 23.20
N LEU A 36 -6.63 5.35 22.41
CA LEU A 36 -6.32 3.95 22.74
C LEU A 36 -5.08 3.43 22.00
N LYS A 37 -4.44 4.28 21.20
CA LYS A 37 -3.38 3.88 20.27
C LYS A 37 -3.82 2.72 19.37
N LEU A 38 -5.10 2.74 18.98
CA LEU A 38 -5.71 1.70 18.18
C LEU A 38 -5.08 1.65 16.79
N LEU A 39 -4.75 0.44 16.34
CA LEU A 39 -4.14 0.24 15.04
C LEU A 39 -5.11 0.60 13.89
N ASP A 40 -4.74 1.59 13.08
CA ASP A 40 -5.43 1.86 11.82
C ASP A 40 -4.97 0.90 10.71
N ILE A 41 -5.80 -0.11 10.44
CA ILE A 41 -5.52 -1.15 9.44
C ILE A 41 -5.42 -0.55 8.02
N LEU A 42 -6.21 0.48 7.70
CA LEU A 42 -6.19 1.08 6.37
C LEU A 42 -4.86 1.80 6.13
N THR A 43 -4.50 2.68 7.06
CA THR A 43 -3.24 3.43 7.02
C THR A 43 -2.03 2.48 7.03
N ARG A 44 -2.07 1.41 7.84
CA ARG A 44 -1.02 0.39 7.83
C ARG A 44 -0.88 -0.29 6.47
N ASN A 45 -1.99 -0.69 5.85
CA ASN A 45 -1.93 -1.36 4.54
C ASN A 45 -1.41 -0.42 3.45
N GLN A 46 -1.77 0.86 3.49
CA GLN A 46 -1.19 1.87 2.60
C GLN A 46 0.33 2.01 2.83
N ALA A 47 0.78 2.02 4.08
CA ALA A 47 2.20 2.07 4.40
C ALA A 47 2.96 0.81 3.92
N ILE A 48 2.33 -0.37 3.96
CA ILE A 48 2.92 -1.60 3.40
C ILE A 48 3.11 -1.45 1.88
N GLN A 49 2.08 -0.98 1.17
CA GLN A 49 2.19 -0.72 -0.27
C GLN A 49 3.29 0.30 -0.59
N LEU A 50 3.38 1.37 0.19
CA LEU A 50 4.46 2.36 0.04
C LEU A 50 5.85 1.75 0.25
N THR A 51 5.98 0.85 1.23
CA THR A 51 7.24 0.13 1.50
C THR A 51 7.63 -0.78 0.33
N TRP A 52 6.64 -1.43 -0.30
CA TRP A 52 6.86 -2.23 -1.51
C TRP A 52 7.32 -1.35 -2.67
N VAL A 53 6.65 -0.23 -2.93
CA VAL A 53 7.06 0.71 -3.98
C VAL A 53 8.47 1.23 -3.73
N ARG A 54 8.81 1.63 -2.49
CA ARG A 54 10.16 2.04 -2.13
C ARG A 54 11.20 0.95 -2.44
N SER A 55 10.89 -0.29 -2.09
CA SER A 55 11.76 -1.44 -2.35
C SER A 55 11.88 -1.73 -3.86
N TYR A 56 10.79 -1.58 -4.60
CA TYR A 56 10.77 -1.76 -6.06
C TYR A 56 11.67 -0.75 -6.78
N LEU A 57 11.65 0.51 -6.32
CA LEU A 57 12.46 1.61 -6.85
C LEU A 57 13.93 1.57 -6.39
N THR A 58 14.32 0.60 -5.57
CA THR A 58 15.73 0.42 -5.21
C THR A 58 16.46 -0.25 -6.38
N LEU A 59 17.33 0.50 -7.06
CA LEU A 59 18.09 0.04 -8.22
C LEU A 59 19.54 -0.21 -7.79
N GLY A 60 19.96 -1.48 -7.78
CA GLY A 60 21.32 -1.88 -7.41
C GLY A 60 21.37 -3.22 -6.69
N ASN A 61 22.48 -3.49 -5.98
CA ASN A 61 22.71 -4.78 -5.32
C ASN A 61 21.71 -5.08 -4.18
N ALA A 62 21.03 -4.06 -3.66
CA ALA A 62 19.98 -4.21 -2.66
C ALA A 62 18.58 -4.42 -3.25
N ARG A 63 18.46 -4.50 -4.60
CA ARG A 63 17.17 -4.68 -5.26
C ARG A 63 16.60 -6.06 -4.94
N PRO A 64 15.36 -6.15 -4.43
CA PRO A 64 14.80 -7.43 -4.07
C PRO A 64 14.44 -8.26 -5.30
N THR A 65 14.59 -9.58 -5.23
CA THR A 65 14.35 -10.50 -6.36
C THR A 65 12.94 -10.38 -6.95
N TRP A 66 11.93 -10.13 -6.12
CA TRP A 66 10.56 -9.99 -6.59
C TRP A 66 10.37 -8.75 -7.50
N ALA A 67 11.22 -7.72 -7.39
CA ALA A 67 11.11 -6.53 -8.22
C ALA A 67 11.42 -6.83 -9.70
N TYR A 68 12.33 -7.76 -9.98
CA TYR A 68 12.60 -8.21 -11.34
C TYR A 68 11.41 -8.98 -11.93
N VAL A 69 10.72 -9.78 -11.11
CA VAL A 69 9.48 -10.46 -11.54
C VAL A 69 8.38 -9.43 -11.80
N ALA A 70 8.27 -8.40 -10.96
CA ALA A 70 7.32 -7.31 -11.15
C ALA A 70 7.59 -6.54 -12.46
N ASP A 71 8.86 -6.26 -12.79
CA ASP A 71 9.25 -5.65 -14.07
C ASP A 71 8.71 -6.46 -15.26
N GLU A 72 8.94 -7.78 -15.27
CA GLU A 72 8.47 -8.68 -16.34
C GLU A 72 6.94 -8.73 -16.43
N LEU A 73 6.25 -8.73 -15.29
CA LEU A 73 4.78 -8.69 -15.27
C LEU A 73 4.25 -7.36 -15.81
N ILE A 74 4.86 -6.24 -15.44
CA ILE A 74 4.49 -4.91 -15.93
C ILE A 74 4.74 -4.85 -17.44
N ALA A 75 5.95 -5.23 -17.90
CA ALA A 75 6.32 -5.22 -19.31
C ALA A 75 5.36 -6.04 -20.18
N LYS A 76 4.93 -7.22 -19.73
CA LYS A 76 3.95 -8.06 -20.43
C LYS A 76 2.57 -7.43 -20.58
N HIS A 77 2.19 -6.54 -19.67
CA HIS A 77 0.86 -5.91 -19.65
C HIS A 77 0.89 -4.44 -20.08
N VAL A 78 2.06 -3.90 -20.47
CA VAL A 78 2.13 -2.60 -21.14
C VAL A 78 1.32 -2.71 -22.44
N SER A 79 0.33 -1.83 -22.58
CA SER A 79 -0.67 -1.92 -23.64
C SER A 79 -0.02 -1.79 -25.02
N SER A 80 -0.49 -2.60 -25.97
CA SER A 80 -0.12 -2.49 -27.39
C SER A 80 -0.46 -1.12 -28.01
N ALA A 81 -1.30 -0.34 -27.33
CA ALA A 81 -1.63 1.05 -27.68
C ALA A 81 -0.40 1.98 -27.67
N GLY A 82 0.66 1.65 -26.91
CA GLY A 82 1.91 2.40 -26.89
C GLY A 82 2.84 2.18 -28.10
N GLY A 83 2.47 1.31 -29.05
CA GLY A 83 3.29 0.97 -30.21
C GLY A 83 4.48 0.04 -29.88
N LYS A 84 5.47 -0.04 -30.79
CA LYS A 84 6.68 -0.84 -30.60
C LYS A 84 7.68 -0.12 -29.68
N ILE A 85 7.43 -0.16 -28.37
CA ILE A 85 8.36 0.36 -27.36
C ILE A 85 9.61 -0.52 -27.34
N GLN A 86 10.80 0.08 -27.28
CA GLN A 86 12.06 -0.65 -27.16
C GLN A 86 12.07 -1.54 -25.91
N SER A 87 12.49 -2.80 -26.04
CA SER A 87 12.48 -3.77 -24.93
C SER A 87 13.26 -3.28 -23.69
N LEU A 88 14.38 -2.57 -23.86
CA LEU A 88 15.13 -2.00 -22.75
C LEU A 88 14.34 -0.92 -21.98
N ALA A 89 13.51 -0.14 -22.67
CA ALA A 89 12.66 0.87 -22.04
C ALA A 89 11.47 0.24 -21.27
N GLN A 90 11.17 -1.04 -21.51
CA GLN A 90 10.11 -1.78 -20.82
C GLN A 90 10.58 -2.39 -19.50
N MET A 91 11.90 -2.43 -19.22
CA MET A 91 12.44 -3.01 -17.98
C MET A 91 12.00 -2.26 -16.73
N ASN A 92 11.88 -0.93 -16.78
CA ASN A 92 11.36 -0.16 -15.66
C ASN A 92 10.70 1.13 -16.15
N CYS A 93 9.40 1.26 -15.93
CA CYS A 93 8.62 2.41 -16.39
C CYS A 93 8.96 3.72 -15.66
N PHE A 94 9.56 3.67 -14.46
CA PHE A 94 9.95 4.86 -13.69
C PHE A 94 11.32 5.42 -14.10
N LEU A 95 12.08 4.68 -14.89
CA LEU A 95 13.37 5.13 -15.43
C LEU A 95 13.24 5.85 -16.79
N GLN A 96 12.04 5.90 -17.35
CA GLN A 96 11.82 6.54 -18.64
C GLN A 96 11.93 8.06 -18.51
N THR A 97 12.93 8.64 -19.18
CA THR A 97 13.01 10.08 -19.40
C THR A 97 12.36 10.40 -20.74
N TRP A 98 11.31 11.22 -20.72
CA TRP A 98 10.73 11.76 -21.93
C TRP A 98 11.51 13.02 -22.31
N GLN A 99 12.24 12.96 -23.42
CA GLN A 99 12.85 14.12 -24.08
C GLN A 99 12.14 14.37 -25.40
#